data_AF-A0A9K3EC39-F1
#
_entry.id   AF-A0A9K3EC39-F1
#
_cell.length_a   1.000
_cell.length_b   1.000
_cell.length_c   1.000
_cell.angle_alpha   90.00
_cell.angle_beta   90.00
_cell.angle_gamma   90.00
#
_symmetry.space_group_name_H-M   'P 1'
#
loop_
_entity.id
_entity.type
_entity.pdbx_description
1 polymer ?
#
loop_
_entity_poly.entity_id
_entity_poly.type
_entity_poly.pdbx_seq_one_letter_code
_entity_poly.pdbx_strand_id
1 'polypeptide(L)'
;MMKVKVKLDESDKLGEIIEKKFVARLSYVGIDVRVEYIHRNMFNASEIAQARLSSFQIYTKSVEKKNGGDANVKYAWFRGSKDEIHKIVVYGFGFDNVRKNDGFGHGVVLSADHSPLER
;
A
#
# COMPACT_ATOMS: atom_id res chain seq x y z
N MET A 1 -19.96 -12.33 -8.80
CA MET A 1 -18.67 -11.60 -8.91
C MET A 1 -18.16 -11.34 -7.49
N MET A 2 -17.04 -11.95 -7.08
CA MET A 2 -16.51 -11.79 -5.71
C MET A 2 -15.97 -10.37 -5.51
N LYS A 3 -16.34 -9.73 -4.39
CA LYS A 3 -15.83 -8.40 -4.04
C LYS A 3 -14.39 -8.51 -3.54
N VAL A 4 -13.45 -7.99 -4.33
CA VAL A 4 -12.01 -7.95 -3.98
C VAL A 4 -11.63 -6.81 -3.03
N LYS A 5 -12.56 -5.86 -2.82
CA LYS A 5 -12.42 -4.75 -1.87
C LYS A 5 -13.74 -4.51 -1.15
N VAL A 6 -13.68 -4.00 0.08
CA VAL A 6 -14.82 -3.57 0.87
C VAL A 6 -14.60 -2.11 1.28
N LYS A 7 -15.60 -1.24 1.04
CA LYS A 7 -15.57 0.13 1.55
C LYS A 7 -15.57 0.05 3.08
N LEU A 8 -14.60 0.70 3.71
CA LEU A 8 -14.61 0.87 5.16
C LEU A 8 -15.69 1.90 5.49
N ASP A 9 -16.46 1.59 6.53
CA ASP A 9 -17.48 2.52 7.00
C ASP A 9 -16.82 3.72 7.68
N GLU A 10 -17.52 4.85 7.71
CA GLU A 10 -17.02 6.07 8.36
C GLU A 10 -16.82 5.88 9.87
N SER A 11 -17.49 4.88 10.48
CA SER A 11 -17.31 4.49 11.88
C SER A 11 -16.12 3.56 12.14
N ASP A 12 -15.43 3.07 11.10
CA ASP A 12 -14.27 2.21 11.26
C ASP A 12 -13.07 3.01 11.79
N LYS A 13 -12.65 2.75 13.03
CA LYS A 13 -11.45 3.35 13.65
C LYS A 13 -10.19 3.24 12.76
N LEU A 14 -10.07 2.16 11.98
CA LEU A 14 -8.95 2.01 11.04
C LEU A 14 -9.05 2.99 9.88
N GLY A 15 -10.25 3.22 9.34
CA GLY A 15 -10.50 4.20 8.30
C GLY A 15 -10.11 5.60 8.77
N GLU A 16 -10.56 5.99 9.96
CA GLU A 16 -10.22 7.28 10.58
C GLU A 16 -8.70 7.47 10.76
N ILE A 17 -7.98 6.44 11.23
CA ILE A 17 -6.52 6.50 11.39
C ILE A 17 -5.82 6.69 10.03
N ILE A 18 -6.25 5.94 9.01
CA ILE A 18 -5.68 6.03 7.66
C ILE A 18 -5.95 7.41 7.06
N GLU A 19 -7.18 7.92 7.20
CA GLU A 19 -7.58 9.25 6.75
C GLU A 19 -6.74 10.34 7.40
N LYS A 20 -6.66 10.37 8.74
CA LYS A 20 -5.87 11.36 9.48
C LYS A 20 -4.41 11.33 9.06
N LYS A 21 -3.81 10.15 8.90
CA LYS A 21 -2.42 10.02 8.41
C LYS A 21 -2.26 10.58 7.01
N PHE A 22 -3.20 10.27 6.10
CA PHE A 22 -3.14 10.71 4.71
C PHE A 22 -3.30 12.23 4.59
N VAL A 23 -4.34 12.79 5.21
CA VAL A 23 -4.61 14.24 5.21
C VAL A 23 -3.46 15.00 5.85
N ALA A 24 -3.03 14.63 7.07
CA ALA A 24 -1.95 15.33 7.76
C ALA A 24 -0.65 15.38 6.93
N ARG A 25 -0.35 14.31 6.18
CA ARG A 25 0.84 14.25 5.31
C ARG A 25 0.74 15.18 4.12
N LEU A 26 -0.43 15.30 3.50
CA LEU A 26 -0.64 16.20 2.37
C LEU A 26 -0.74 17.67 2.82
N SER A 27 -1.42 17.93 3.95
CA SER A 27 -1.48 19.26 4.54
C SER A 27 -0.10 19.78 4.94
N TYR A 28 0.81 18.91 5.42
CA TYR A 28 2.19 19.27 5.73
C TYR A 28 2.95 19.85 4.52
N VAL A 29 2.62 19.40 3.29
CA VAL A 29 3.19 19.93 2.05
C VAL A 29 2.31 20.99 1.38
N GLY A 30 1.31 21.52 2.10
CA GLY A 30 0.44 22.60 1.64
C GLY A 30 -0.70 22.16 0.71
N ILE A 31 -0.99 20.85 0.66
CA ILE A 31 -2.09 20.31 -0.15
C ILE A 31 -3.26 19.99 0.77
N ASP A 32 -4.35 20.73 0.62
CA ASP A 32 -5.61 20.43 1.29
C ASP A 32 -6.42 19.41 0.48
N VAL A 33 -6.87 18.34 1.12
CA VAL A 33 -7.62 17.26 0.47
C VAL A 33 -8.75 16.77 1.35
N ARG A 34 -9.81 16.31 0.68
CA ARG A 34 -10.87 15.53 1.30
C ARG A 34 -10.78 14.09 0.83
N VAL A 35 -10.83 13.14 1.76
CA VAL A 35 -10.90 11.72 1.43
C VAL A 35 -12.35 11.37 1.09
N GLU A 36 -12.57 10.88 -0.14
CA GLU A 36 -13.92 10.49 -0.60
C GLU A 36 -14.28 9.06 -0.19
N TYR A 37 -13.34 8.13 -0.31
CA TYR A 37 -13.57 6.72 -0.02
C TYR A 37 -12.30 6.02 0.45
N ILE A 38 -12.45 5.18 1.48
CA ILE A 38 -11.41 4.22 1.89
C ILE A 38 -11.93 2.81 1.64
N HIS A 39 -11.13 2.01 0.95
CA HIS A 39 -11.46 0.61 0.65
C HIS A 39 -10.36 -0.31 1.17
N ARG A 40 -10.76 -1.34 1.93
CA ARG A 40 -9.87 -2.41 2.36
C ARG A 40 -9.78 -3.48 1.26
N ASN A 41 -8.55 -3.87 0.91
CA ASN A 41 -8.29 -5.02 0.06
C ASN A 41 -8.53 -6.31 0.85
N MET A 42 -9.39 -7.19 0.35
CA MET A 42 -9.76 -8.43 1.03
C MET A 42 -8.84 -9.57 0.61
N PHE A 43 -7.91 -9.96 1.48
CA PHE A 43 -6.95 -11.03 1.20
C PHE A 43 -7.58 -12.44 1.18
N ASN A 44 -8.78 -12.60 1.74
CA ASN A 44 -9.54 -13.85 1.72
C ASN A 44 -10.55 -13.94 0.56
N ALA A 45 -10.58 -12.94 -0.34
CA ALA A 45 -11.54 -12.91 -1.44
C ALA A 45 -11.21 -13.86 -2.60
N SER A 46 -10.03 -14.48 -2.63
CA SER A 46 -9.67 -15.52 -3.59
C SER A 46 -8.46 -16.33 -3.12
N GLU A 47 -8.29 -17.53 -3.67
CA GLU A 47 -7.10 -18.36 -3.44
C GLU A 47 -5.82 -17.64 -3.88
N ILE A 48 -5.88 -16.88 -4.97
CA ILE A 48 -4.75 -16.05 -5.44
C ILE A 48 -4.40 -14.97 -4.40
N ALA A 49 -5.40 -14.34 -3.78
CA ALA A 49 -5.15 -13.35 -2.73
C ALA A 49 -4.52 -13.98 -1.48
N GLN A 50 -4.95 -15.19 -1.10
CA GLN A 50 -4.34 -15.95 -0.02
C GLN A 50 -2.90 -16.37 -0.36
N ALA A 51 -2.65 -16.87 -1.57
CA ALA A 51 -1.32 -17.26 -2.03
C ALA A 51 -0.32 -16.08 -1.99
N ARG A 52 -0.76 -14.87 -2.38
CA ARG A 52 0.05 -13.65 -2.25
C ARG A 52 0.37 -13.31 -0.80
N LEU A 53 -0.61 -13.40 0.10
CA LEU A 53 -0.39 -13.15 1.52
C LEU A 53 0.59 -14.17 2.12
N SER A 54 0.41 -15.45 1.82
CA SER A 54 1.33 -16.52 2.26
C SER A 54 2.75 -16.30 1.72
N SER A 55 2.87 -15.91 0.45
CA SER A 55 4.17 -15.61 -0.17
C SER A 55 4.84 -14.43 0.53
N PHE A 56 4.11 -13.34 0.77
CA PHE A 56 4.61 -12.19 1.52
C PHE A 56 5.14 -12.60 2.89
N GLN A 57 4.37 -13.39 3.66
CA GLN A 57 4.80 -13.87 4.98
C GLN A 57 6.07 -14.74 4.93
N ILE A 58 6.23 -15.58 3.91
CA ILE A 58 7.45 -16.39 3.71
C ILE A 58 8.66 -15.49 3.45
N TYR A 59 8.51 -14.50 2.57
CA TYR A 59 9.57 -13.53 2.28
C TYR A 59 9.90 -12.68 3.52
N THR A 60 8.90 -12.20 4.26
CA THR A 60 9.11 -11.45 5.51
C THR A 60 9.97 -12.24 6.50
N LYS A 61 9.64 -13.51 6.76
CA LYS A 61 10.44 -14.37 7.66
C LYS A 61 11.86 -14.60 7.14
N SER A 62 12.03 -14.71 5.83
CA SER A 62 13.34 -14.89 5.22
C SER A 62 14.21 -13.63 5.37
N VAL A 63 13.61 -12.45 5.18
CA VAL A 63 14.28 -11.15 5.37
C VAL A 63 14.59 -10.92 6.85
N GLU A 64 13.67 -11.25 7.76
CA GLU A 64 13.88 -11.18 9.21
C GLU A 64 15.13 -11.94 9.64
N LYS A 65 15.25 -13.21 9.22
CA LYS A 65 16.42 -14.05 9.50
C LYS A 65 17.70 -13.45 8.92
N LYS A 66 17.64 -12.94 7.69
CA LYS A 66 18.78 -12.31 7.02
C LYS A 66 19.25 -11.04 7.74
N ASN A 67 18.34 -10.28 8.31
CA ASN A 67 18.61 -8.97 8.93
C ASN A 67 18.86 -9.04 10.45
N GLY A 68 19.10 -10.23 11.01
CA GLY A 68 19.38 -10.37 12.44
C GLY A 68 18.15 -10.24 13.35
N GLY A 69 16.96 -10.56 12.83
CA GLY A 69 15.71 -10.59 13.59
C GLY A 69 14.71 -9.48 13.28
N ASP A 70 14.98 -8.60 12.30
CA ASP A 70 14.05 -7.55 11.90
C ASP A 70 13.81 -7.52 10.38
N ALA A 71 12.58 -7.87 9.97
CA ALA A 71 12.19 -7.79 8.57
C ALA A 71 12.01 -6.35 8.04
N ASN A 72 11.96 -5.35 8.94
CA ASN A 72 11.76 -3.95 8.63
C ASN A 72 10.50 -3.69 7.78
N VAL A 73 9.38 -4.35 8.14
CA VAL A 73 8.09 -4.19 7.46
C VAL A 73 7.48 -2.84 7.84
N LYS A 74 7.13 -2.03 6.83
CA LYS A 74 6.56 -0.69 7.02
C LYS A 74 5.30 -0.46 6.19
N TYR A 75 4.49 0.49 6.62
CA TYR A 75 3.42 1.05 5.80
C TYR A 75 3.97 2.11 4.85
N ALA A 76 3.41 2.17 3.65
CA ALA A 76 3.78 3.15 2.64
C ALA A 76 2.59 3.45 1.72
N TRP A 77 2.66 4.59 1.03
CA TRP A 77 1.71 5.08 0.06
C TRP A 77 2.20 4.78 -1.36
N PHE A 78 1.27 4.37 -2.22
CA PHE A 78 1.47 4.26 -3.65
C PHE A 78 0.41 5.09 -4.38
N ARG A 79 0.84 5.92 -5.33
CA ARG A 79 -0.04 6.70 -6.19
C ARG A 79 -0.06 6.07 -7.57
N GLY A 80 -1.26 5.87 -8.11
CA GLY A 80 -1.47 5.38 -9.47
C GLY A 80 -2.83 5.78 -10.01
N SER A 81 -3.07 5.48 -11.28
CA SER A 81 -4.39 5.64 -11.89
C SER A 81 -5.39 4.64 -11.29
N LYS A 82 -6.70 4.89 -11.47
CA LYS A 82 -7.74 3.95 -11.00
C LYS A 82 -7.53 2.53 -11.54
N ASP A 83 -7.14 2.41 -12.80
CA ASP A 83 -6.89 1.12 -13.46
C ASP A 83 -5.62 0.45 -12.95
N GLU A 84 -4.55 1.22 -12.70
CA GLU A 84 -3.32 0.71 -12.10
C GLU A 84 -3.58 0.18 -10.68
N ILE A 85 -4.28 0.95 -9.85
CA ILE A 85 -4.67 0.54 -8.49
C ILE A 85 -5.64 -0.65 -8.51
N HIS A 86 -6.50 -0.77 -9.52
CA HIS A 86 -7.35 -1.94 -9.70
C HIS A 86 -6.52 -3.18 -10.00
N LYS A 87 -5.62 -3.11 -10.99
CA LYS A 87 -4.71 -4.19 -11.35
C LYS A 87 -3.84 -4.63 -10.18
N ILE A 88 -3.25 -3.69 -9.43
CA ILE A 88 -2.42 -3.99 -8.25
C ILE A 88 -3.23 -4.75 -7.20
N VAL A 89 -4.49 -4.39 -6.97
CA VAL A 89 -5.27 -5.10 -5.95
C VAL A 89 -5.64 -6.50 -6.40
N VAL A 90 -5.95 -6.70 -7.68
CA VAL A 90 -6.29 -8.03 -8.22
C VAL A 90 -5.06 -8.92 -8.33
N TYR A 91 -3.94 -8.40 -8.85
CA TYR A 91 -2.77 -9.21 -9.24
C TYR A 91 -1.54 -8.99 -8.37
N GLY A 92 -1.46 -7.92 -7.61
CA GLY A 92 -0.28 -7.50 -6.86
C GLY A 92 0.56 -6.51 -7.65
N PHE A 93 1.65 -6.03 -7.06
CA PHE A 93 2.67 -5.27 -7.80
C PHE A 93 3.39 -6.20 -8.78
N GLY A 94 3.56 -5.74 -10.02
CA GLY A 94 4.24 -6.46 -11.08
C GLY A 94 5.20 -5.59 -11.88
N PHE A 95 5.73 -6.13 -12.98
CA PHE A 95 6.71 -5.46 -13.83
C PHE A 95 6.18 -4.13 -14.39
N ASP A 96 4.89 -4.07 -14.71
CA ASP A 96 4.22 -2.83 -15.19
C ASP A 96 4.24 -1.69 -14.16
N ASN A 97 4.51 -1.99 -12.89
CA ASN A 97 4.62 -0.99 -11.82
C ASN A 97 6.08 -0.56 -11.57
N VAL A 98 7.05 -1.22 -12.19
CA VAL A 98 8.47 -0.87 -12.11
C VAL A 98 8.71 0.33 -13.00
N ARG A 99 9.17 1.42 -12.40
CA ARG A 99 9.52 2.65 -13.13
C ARG A 99 10.98 2.96 -12.91
N LYS A 100 11.62 3.55 -13.92
CA LYS A 100 12.91 4.19 -13.73
C LYS A 100 12.68 5.44 -12.89
N ASN A 101 13.34 5.51 -11.75
CA ASN A 101 13.31 6.67 -10.87
C ASN A 101 14.73 7.19 -10.71
N ASP A 102 14.90 8.49 -10.92
CA ASP A 102 16.18 9.16 -10.81
C ASP A 102 16.63 9.13 -9.33
N GLY A 103 17.68 8.35 -9.05
CA GLY A 103 18.21 8.14 -7.70
C GLY A 103 17.90 6.77 -7.08
N PHE A 104 16.86 6.07 -7.53
CA PHE A 104 16.45 4.76 -6.96
C PHE A 104 16.49 3.58 -7.96
N GLY A 105 16.85 3.85 -9.22
CA GLY A 105 16.98 2.81 -10.25
C GLY A 105 15.62 2.32 -10.78
N HIS A 106 15.53 1.04 -11.14
CA HIS A 106 14.30 0.42 -11.63
C HIS A 106 13.60 -0.30 -10.48
N GLY A 107 12.48 0.25 -10.02
CA GLY A 107 11.73 -0.37 -8.93
C GLY A 107 10.30 0.14 -8.81
N VAL A 108 9.53 -0.51 -7.94
CA VAL A 108 8.29 0.04 -7.42
C VAL A 108 8.67 1.04 -6.33
N VAL A 109 8.37 2.31 -6.56
CA VAL A 109 8.68 3.39 -5.60
C VAL A 109 7.44 3.66 -4.75
N LEU A 110 7.65 3.68 -3.43
CA LEU A 110 6.62 3.94 -2.44
C LEU A 110 7.04 5.14 -1.59
N SER A 111 6.08 5.94 -1.14
CA SER A 111 6.32 7.01 -0.17
C SER A 111 6.05 6.49 1.23
N ALA A 112 7.02 6.50 2.14
CA ALA A 112 6.80 5.94 3.47
C ALA A 112 5.66 6.67 4.22
N ASP A 113 4.88 5.96 5.04
CA ASP A 113 3.75 6.57 5.76
C ASP A 113 4.18 7.69 6.72
N HIS A 114 5.44 7.65 7.14
CA HIS A 114 6.08 8.60 8.04
C HIS A 114 7.06 9.57 7.37
N SER A 115 7.37 9.42 6.08
CA SER A 115 8.28 10.34 5.37
C SER A 115 7.56 11.65 5.06
N PRO A 116 8.22 12.82 5.15
CA PRO A 116 7.77 13.97 4.37
C PRO A 116 7.73 13.52 2.91
N LEU A 117 6.65 13.84 2.19
CA LEU A 117 6.69 13.77 0.73
C LEU A 117 7.80 14.75 0.32
N GLU A 118 8.93 14.23 -0.14
CA GLU A 118 10.07 15.07 -0.53
C GLU A 118 9.62 16.09 -1.58
N ARG A 119 10.10 17.33 -1.45
CA ARG A 119 9.85 18.44 -2.37
C ARG A 119 10.61 18.26 -3.67
#